data_AF-A0A7C2XFX5-F1
#
_entry.id   AF-A0A7C2XFX5-F1
#
_cell.length_a   1.000
_cell.length_b   1.000
_cell.length_c   1.000
_cell.angle_alpha   90.00
_cell.angle_beta   90.00
_cell.angle_gamma   90.00
#
_symmetry.space_group_name_H-M   'P 1'
#
loop_
_entity.id
_entity.type
_entity.pdbx_description
1 polymer ?
#
loop_
_entity_poly.entity_id
_entity_poly.type
_entity_poly.pdbx_seq_one_letter_code
_entity_poly.pdbx_strand_id
1 'polypeptide(L)'
;MGGSRKKLLALGLALLMGGALPGLLKAAPDTIVMDKLGDLYGPVTFDHNFHMMITGSCATCHHHTLGEAPEDERCLRCHTGGSPAETVACKDCHPQDRFSSAYLEKLEQDPYLYHTDRPGLLGALHQQCLGCHQQFGVAYGCTDCHERTEKGDAFYRSGDYAPQGGSDDKH
;
A
#
# COMPACT_ATOMS: atom_id res chain seq x y z
N MET A 1 -77.34 -9.77 28.19
CA MET A 1 -77.65 -9.46 26.77
C MET A 1 -76.47 -8.65 26.23
N GLY A 2 -75.78 -8.96 25.15
CA GLY A 2 -75.87 -10.05 24.17
C GLY A 2 -74.88 -9.73 23.03
N GLY A 3 -74.30 -10.79 22.45
CA GLY A 3 -73.68 -10.83 21.11
C GLY A 3 -72.36 -10.05 20.91
N SER A 4 -71.45 -10.45 20.03
CA SER A 4 -71.42 -11.62 19.15
C SER A 4 -69.97 -11.88 18.74
N ARG A 5 -69.68 -13.14 18.38
CA ARG A 5 -68.34 -13.64 18.03
C ARG A 5 -67.99 -13.40 16.55
N LYS A 6 -66.66 -13.26 16.34
CA LYS A 6 -65.84 -13.52 15.12
C LYS A 6 -65.91 -12.47 14.00
N LYS A 7 -64.73 -11.95 13.62
CA LYS A 7 -63.93 -12.46 12.50
C LYS A 7 -62.46 -12.02 12.64
N LEU A 8 -61.58 -12.96 12.35
CA LEU A 8 -60.13 -12.81 12.23
C LEU A 8 -59.79 -11.86 11.08
N LEU A 9 -58.88 -10.92 11.33
CA LEU A 9 -58.04 -10.31 10.29
C LEU A 9 -56.64 -10.20 10.90
N ALA A 10 -55.80 -11.16 10.52
CA ALA A 10 -54.38 -11.13 10.73
C ALA A 10 -53.80 -10.04 9.82
N LEU A 11 -53.08 -9.08 10.40
CA LEU A 11 -52.14 -8.26 9.65
C LEU A 11 -50.83 -8.28 10.44
N GLY A 12 -49.90 -9.09 9.93
CA GLY A 12 -48.61 -9.32 10.55
C GLY A 12 -47.76 -8.07 10.54
N LEU A 13 -47.30 -7.66 11.72
CA LEU A 13 -46.11 -6.82 11.83
C LEU A 13 -44.93 -7.77 11.89
N ALA A 14 -44.39 -8.10 10.72
CA ALA A 14 -43.16 -8.85 10.59
C ALA A 14 -42.04 -8.06 11.28
N LEU A 15 -41.53 -8.66 12.35
CA LEU A 15 -40.30 -8.30 13.03
C LEU A 15 -39.15 -8.45 12.02
N LEU A 16 -38.77 -7.38 11.32
CA LEU A 16 -37.54 -7.36 10.53
C LEU A 16 -36.37 -7.21 11.49
N MET A 17 -35.93 -8.37 11.96
CA MET A 17 -34.60 -8.62 12.50
C MET A 17 -33.51 -7.99 11.65
N GLY A 18 -32.48 -7.48 12.34
CA GLY A 18 -31.10 -7.70 11.92
C GLY A 18 -30.69 -7.05 10.61
N GLY A 19 -30.69 -5.72 10.56
CA GLY A 19 -29.76 -4.99 9.72
C GLY A 19 -28.34 -5.13 10.26
N ALA A 20 -27.76 -6.33 10.23
CA ALA A 20 -26.32 -6.46 10.26
C ALA A 20 -25.83 -5.82 8.97
N LEU A 21 -25.29 -4.60 9.05
CA LEU A 21 -24.47 -4.05 7.97
C LEU A 21 -23.30 -5.02 7.78
N PRO A 22 -23.26 -5.86 6.73
CA PRO A 22 -22.08 -6.64 6.41
C PRO A 22 -21.18 -5.73 5.59
N GLY A 23 -20.72 -4.68 6.27
CA GLY A 23 -19.68 -3.77 5.83
C GLY A 23 -18.67 -3.65 6.96
N LEU A 24 -18.29 -4.80 7.53
CA LEU A 24 -17.09 -4.94 8.33
C LEU A 24 -15.99 -4.24 7.52
N LEU A 25 -15.40 -3.17 8.07
CA LEU A 25 -14.08 -2.74 7.59
C LEU A 25 -13.27 -4.03 7.50
N LYS A 26 -12.83 -4.38 6.29
CA LYS A 26 -11.97 -5.54 6.11
C LYS A 26 -10.76 -5.27 6.99
N ALA A 27 -10.64 -6.00 8.10
CA ALA A 27 -9.60 -5.75 9.09
C ALA A 27 -8.26 -5.74 8.33
N ALA A 28 -7.45 -4.71 8.57
CA ALA A 28 -6.13 -4.65 7.97
C ALA A 28 -5.36 -5.90 8.39
N PRO A 29 -4.62 -6.54 7.46
CA PRO A 29 -3.86 -7.73 7.81
C PRO A 29 -2.80 -7.36 8.85
N ASP A 30 -2.61 -8.21 9.86
CA ASP A 30 -1.57 -8.00 10.87
C ASP A 30 -0.17 -8.09 10.26
N THR A 31 0.00 -8.93 9.25
CA THR A 31 1.28 -9.17 8.56
C THR A 31 1.08 -9.23 7.06
N ILE A 32 2.01 -8.64 6.32
CA ILE A 32 2.05 -8.64 4.86
C ILE A 32 3.38 -9.23 4.42
N VAL A 33 3.35 -10.26 3.57
CA VAL A 33 4.55 -10.83 2.95
C VAL A 33 4.70 -10.27 1.54
N MET A 34 5.83 -9.62 1.28
CA MET A 34 6.17 -9.05 -0.02
C MET A 34 7.29 -9.88 -0.66
N ASP A 35 6.93 -10.64 -1.70
CA ASP A 35 7.83 -11.61 -2.34
C ASP A 35 7.95 -11.40 -3.85
N LYS A 36 7.81 -10.16 -4.33
CA LYS A 36 7.84 -9.86 -5.77
C LYS A 36 9.16 -10.26 -6.43
N LEU A 37 10.25 -10.24 -5.68
CA LEU A 37 11.61 -10.53 -6.17
C LEU A 37 12.17 -11.84 -5.60
N GLY A 38 11.32 -12.80 -5.21
CA GLY A 38 11.70 -14.04 -4.49
C GLY A 38 12.86 -14.85 -5.11
N ASP A 39 13.11 -14.72 -6.42
CA ASP A 39 14.26 -15.33 -7.08
C ASP A 39 15.60 -14.65 -6.72
N LEU A 40 15.61 -13.33 -6.51
CA LEU A 40 16.80 -12.51 -6.31
C LEU A 40 16.98 -12.06 -4.86
N TYR A 41 15.90 -11.99 -4.10
CA TYR A 41 15.88 -11.59 -2.70
C TYR A 41 14.92 -12.47 -1.90
N GLY A 42 15.19 -12.65 -0.61
CA GLY A 42 14.22 -13.21 0.32
C GLY A 42 12.98 -12.32 0.47
N PRO A 43 11.86 -12.87 0.97
CA PRO A 43 10.63 -12.09 1.17
C PRO A 43 10.79 -11.08 2.30
N VAL A 44 10.18 -9.91 2.17
CA VAL A 44 10.03 -8.96 3.28
C VAL A 44 8.75 -9.30 4.04
N THR A 45 8.86 -9.56 5.33
CA THR A 45 7.70 -9.71 6.23
C THR A 45 7.45 -8.37 6.94
N PHE A 46 6.34 -7.72 6.60
CA PHE A 46 5.94 -6.45 7.19
C PHE A 46 4.88 -6.67 8.27
N ASP A 47 5.21 -6.34 9.51
CA ASP A 47 4.29 -6.35 10.65
C ASP A 47 3.48 -5.04 10.67
N HIS A 48 2.30 -5.06 10.05
CA HIS A 48 1.45 -3.89 9.92
C HIS A 48 0.97 -3.38 11.28
N ASN A 49 0.63 -4.28 12.21
CA ASN A 49 0.15 -3.90 13.53
C ASN A 49 1.26 -3.19 14.33
N PHE A 50 2.48 -3.74 14.33
CA PHE A 50 3.63 -3.10 14.99
C PHE A 50 3.91 -1.70 14.44
N HIS A 51 3.92 -1.53 13.12
CA HIS A 51 4.14 -0.21 12.52
C HIS A 51 3.02 0.78 12.85
N MET A 52 1.77 0.32 12.90
CA MET A 52 0.64 1.17 13.30
C MET A 52 0.74 1.64 14.75
N MET A 53 1.28 0.83 15.67
CA MET A 53 1.53 1.24 17.05
C MET A 53 2.59 2.35 17.17
N ILE A 54 3.52 2.42 16.22
CA ILE A 54 4.58 3.46 16.20
C ILE A 54 4.10 4.72 15.51
N THR A 55 3.48 4.59 14.33
CA THR A 55 3.11 5.76 13.50
C THR A 55 1.82 6.42 13.98
N GLY A 56 0.89 5.66 14.58
CA GLY A 56 -0.39 6.16 15.08
C GLY A 56 -1.35 6.69 14.01
N SER A 57 -0.97 6.67 12.73
CA SER A 57 -1.74 7.23 11.62
C SER A 57 -1.63 6.39 10.37
N CYS A 58 -2.78 5.99 9.83
CA CYS A 58 -2.89 5.22 8.59
C CYS A 58 -2.35 6.02 7.39
N ALA A 59 -2.53 7.34 7.39
CA ALA A 59 -2.09 8.23 6.31
C ALA A 59 -0.56 8.30 6.17
N THR A 60 0.19 7.90 7.20
CA THR A 60 1.66 7.82 7.16
C THR A 60 2.14 6.92 6.03
N CYS A 61 1.47 5.77 5.82
CA CYS A 61 1.80 4.82 4.75
C CYS A 61 0.81 4.92 3.59
N HIS A 62 -0.48 5.09 3.89
CA HIS A 62 -1.57 5.20 2.92
C HIS A 62 -1.81 6.65 2.50
N HIS A 63 -0.74 7.35 2.18
CA HIS A 63 -0.79 8.74 1.76
C HIS A 63 -1.68 8.88 0.51
N HIS A 64 -2.51 9.91 0.48
CA HIS A 64 -3.48 10.19 -0.59
C HIS A 64 -4.60 9.15 -0.82
N THR A 65 -4.67 8.07 -0.05
CA THR A 65 -5.70 7.03 -0.27
C THR A 65 -6.80 7.04 0.78
N LEU A 66 -6.65 7.79 1.87
CA LEU A 66 -7.64 7.87 2.95
C LEU A 66 -8.48 9.17 2.91
N GLY A 67 -8.28 10.00 1.88
CA GLY A 67 -9.10 11.17 1.61
C GLY A 67 -8.69 12.45 2.34
N GLU A 68 -7.62 12.42 3.14
CA GLU A 68 -7.08 13.62 3.78
C GLU A 68 -6.53 14.60 2.73
N ALA A 69 -6.61 15.88 3.07
CA ALA A 69 -5.98 16.92 2.26
C ALA A 69 -4.44 16.76 2.31
N PRO A 70 -3.74 16.93 1.17
CA PRO A 70 -2.28 16.99 1.17
C PRO A 70 -1.75 18.12 2.05
N GLU A 71 -0.61 17.91 2.70
CA GLU A 71 0.05 18.96 3.50
C GLU A 71 0.90 19.91 2.64
N ASP A 72 1.38 19.46 1.46
CA ASP A 72 2.19 20.27 0.55
C ASP A 72 1.32 21.31 -0.18
N GLU A 73 1.65 22.60 -0.01
CA GLU A 73 0.96 23.73 -0.65
C GLU A 73 0.90 23.62 -2.18
N ARG A 74 1.86 22.95 -2.82
CA ARG A 74 1.86 22.72 -4.28
C ARG A 74 0.74 21.77 -4.69
N CYS A 75 0.44 20.77 -3.87
CA CYS A 75 -0.63 19.80 -4.10
C CYS A 75 -2.01 20.43 -3.83
N LEU A 76 -2.11 21.30 -2.81
CA LEU A 76 -3.35 22.01 -2.44
C LEU A 76 -3.93 22.88 -3.55
N ARG A 77 -3.12 23.26 -4.55
CA ARG A 77 -3.57 24.01 -5.73
C ARG A 77 -4.59 23.25 -6.58
N CYS A 78 -4.55 21.91 -6.54
CA CYS A 78 -5.44 21.04 -7.30
C CYS A 78 -6.27 20.11 -6.40
N HIS A 79 -5.78 19.76 -5.21
CA HIS A 79 -6.41 18.81 -4.30
C HIS A 79 -6.81 19.48 -2.99
N THR A 80 -8.10 19.57 -2.69
CA THR A 80 -8.61 20.13 -1.42
C THR A 80 -9.00 19.06 -0.39
N GLY A 81 -8.44 17.85 -0.51
CA GLY A 81 -8.97 16.64 0.12
C GLY A 81 -10.09 16.00 -0.71
N GLY A 82 -10.52 14.79 -0.36
CA GLY A 82 -11.47 14.04 -1.18
C GLY A 82 -11.99 12.76 -0.54
N SER A 83 -12.65 11.94 -1.33
CA SER A 83 -13.08 10.61 -0.88
C SER A 83 -11.87 9.68 -0.76
N PRO A 84 -11.88 8.76 0.22
CA PRO A 84 -10.92 7.66 0.24
C PRO A 84 -10.93 6.89 -1.08
N ALA A 85 -9.76 6.41 -1.49
CA ALA A 85 -9.62 5.51 -2.62
C ALA A 85 -10.31 4.18 -2.30
N GLU A 86 -10.78 3.49 -3.34
CA GLU A 86 -11.38 2.16 -3.21
C GLU A 86 -10.38 1.14 -2.64
N THR A 87 -9.10 1.33 -2.95
CA THR A 87 -7.99 0.52 -2.46
C THR A 87 -6.86 1.40 -1.93
N VAL A 88 -6.10 0.86 -0.99
CA VAL A 88 -4.91 1.51 -0.40
C VAL A 88 -3.62 0.83 -0.85
N ALA A 89 -3.69 -0.03 -1.86
CA ALA A 89 -2.56 -0.82 -2.32
C ALA A 89 -1.61 0.03 -3.18
N CYS A 90 -0.34 0.08 -2.79
CA CYS A 90 0.68 0.88 -3.47
C CYS A 90 0.69 0.65 -4.99
N LYS A 91 0.54 -0.60 -5.43
CA LYS A 91 0.62 -1.00 -6.85
C LYS A 91 -0.47 -0.40 -7.73
N ASP A 92 -1.58 0.04 -7.15
CA ASP A 92 -2.70 0.58 -7.91
C ASP A 92 -2.41 2.02 -8.38
N CYS A 93 -1.47 2.70 -7.70
CA CYS A 93 -0.95 4.01 -8.09
C CYS A 93 0.51 3.96 -8.59
N HIS A 94 1.34 3.10 -8.00
CA HIS A 94 2.76 2.96 -8.33
C HIS A 94 2.98 1.79 -9.30
N PRO A 95 3.29 2.05 -10.58
CA PRO A 95 3.41 1.01 -11.60
C PRO A 95 4.51 0.02 -11.25
N GLN A 96 4.24 -1.26 -11.48
CA GLN A 96 5.18 -2.34 -11.23
C GLN A 96 6.34 -2.38 -12.22
N ASP A 97 6.11 -1.85 -13.43
CA ASP A 97 6.96 -1.91 -14.61
C ASP A 97 7.15 -0.51 -15.21
N ARG A 98 7.40 0.50 -14.36
CA ARG A 98 7.47 1.93 -14.74
C ARG A 98 8.32 2.25 -15.97
N PHE A 99 9.35 1.45 -16.23
CA PHE A 99 10.31 1.67 -17.32
C PHE A 99 10.09 0.71 -18.50
N SER A 100 8.95 -0.01 -18.55
CA SER A 100 8.59 -0.79 -19.73
C SER A 100 8.22 0.16 -20.88
N SER A 101 8.55 -0.23 -22.12
CA SER A 101 8.20 0.56 -23.30
C SER A 101 6.69 0.82 -23.37
N ALA A 102 5.88 -0.21 -23.08
CA ALA A 102 4.42 -0.09 -23.06
C ALA A 102 3.90 0.92 -22.03
N TYR A 103 4.49 0.96 -20.82
CA TYR A 103 4.09 1.95 -19.82
C TYR A 103 4.52 3.36 -20.22
N LEU A 104 5.72 3.53 -20.76
CA LEU A 104 6.21 4.84 -21.23
C LEU A 104 5.36 5.37 -22.39
N GLU A 105 5.02 4.53 -23.36
CA GLU A 105 4.10 4.88 -24.46
C GLU A 105 2.73 5.33 -23.93
N LYS A 106 2.20 4.64 -22.90
CA LYS A 106 0.95 5.05 -22.25
C LYS A 106 1.05 6.44 -21.62
N LEU A 107 2.18 6.78 -20.98
CA LEU A 107 2.39 8.12 -20.41
C LEU A 107 2.44 9.19 -21.50
N GLU A 108 3.07 8.90 -22.64
CA GLU A 108 3.19 9.84 -23.76
C GLU A 108 1.86 10.08 -24.49
N GLN A 109 1.00 9.06 -24.55
CA GLN A 109 -0.29 9.12 -25.23
C GLN A 109 -1.37 9.88 -24.47
N ASP A 110 -1.22 10.09 -23.16
CA ASP A 110 -2.19 10.81 -22.33
C ASP A 110 -1.65 12.18 -21.90
N PRO A 111 -1.89 13.25 -22.68
CA PRO A 111 -1.41 14.60 -22.35
C PRO A 111 -2.13 15.20 -21.12
N TYR A 112 -3.18 14.56 -20.61
CA TYR A 112 -3.91 14.99 -19.42
C TYR A 112 -3.57 14.17 -18.19
N LEU A 113 -2.60 13.26 -18.29
CA LEU A 113 -2.13 12.49 -17.15
C LEU A 113 -1.30 13.39 -16.22
N TYR A 114 -1.82 13.64 -15.02
CA TYR A 114 -1.11 14.29 -13.94
C TYR A 114 -0.47 13.25 -13.00
N HIS A 115 0.47 13.69 -12.16
CA HIS A 115 1.24 12.80 -11.27
C HIS A 115 2.05 11.75 -12.04
N THR A 116 2.67 12.15 -13.16
CA THR A 116 3.53 11.30 -13.99
C THR A 116 4.87 11.01 -13.32
N ASP A 117 5.25 11.81 -12.34
CA ASP A 117 6.49 11.76 -11.56
C ASP A 117 6.48 10.73 -10.42
N ARG A 118 5.33 10.12 -10.11
CA ARG A 118 5.20 9.09 -9.08
C ARG A 118 6.21 7.95 -9.28
N PRO A 119 7.00 7.52 -8.27
CA PRO A 119 7.94 6.43 -8.44
C PRO A 119 7.25 5.11 -8.82
N GLY A 120 8.01 4.18 -9.39
CA GLY A 120 7.53 2.80 -9.58
C GLY A 120 7.40 2.09 -8.24
N LEU A 121 6.72 0.94 -8.20
CA LEU A 121 6.39 0.24 -6.95
C LEU A 121 7.60 -0.01 -6.03
N LEU A 122 8.71 -0.46 -6.60
CA LEU A 122 9.94 -0.72 -5.81
C LEU A 122 10.52 0.57 -5.22
N GLY A 123 10.56 1.64 -6.01
CA GLY A 123 11.04 2.95 -5.54
C GLY A 123 10.14 3.52 -4.44
N ALA A 124 8.82 3.41 -4.60
CA ALA A 124 7.85 3.85 -3.60
C ALA A 124 8.02 3.11 -2.26
N LEU A 125 8.16 1.78 -2.30
CA LEU A 125 8.40 0.98 -1.10
C LEU A 125 9.71 1.34 -0.40
N HIS A 126 10.82 1.46 -1.16
CA HIS A 126 12.10 1.85 -0.57
C HIS A 126 12.08 3.25 0.02
N GLN A 127 11.49 4.23 -0.66
CA GLN A 127 11.38 5.60 -0.12
C GLN A 127 10.56 5.64 1.16
N GLN A 128 9.44 4.92 1.21
CA GLN A 128 8.57 4.86 2.39
C GLN A 128 9.25 4.16 3.57
N CYS A 129 9.78 2.95 3.36
CA CYS A 129 10.36 2.15 4.45
C CYS A 129 11.68 2.76 4.92
N LEU A 130 12.62 3.03 4.00
CA LEU A 130 13.94 3.54 4.36
C LEU A 130 13.87 4.96 4.92
N GLY A 131 12.97 5.81 4.41
CA GLY A 131 12.82 7.18 4.91
C GLY A 131 12.45 7.22 6.39
N CYS A 132 11.43 6.46 6.79
CA CYS A 132 11.04 6.35 8.19
C CYS A 132 12.12 5.64 9.02
N HIS A 133 12.68 4.52 8.54
CA HIS A 133 13.70 3.78 9.29
C HIS A 133 14.95 4.62 9.55
N GLN A 134 15.36 5.42 8.58
CA GLN A 134 16.46 6.38 8.72
C GLN A 134 16.11 7.46 9.77
N GLN A 135 14.89 8.01 9.73
CA GLN A 135 14.45 9.03 10.69
C GLN A 135 14.43 8.50 12.13
N PHE A 136 14.00 7.25 12.33
CA PHE A 136 13.93 6.62 13.65
C PHE A 136 15.24 5.94 14.07
N GLY A 137 16.26 5.93 13.20
CA GLY A 137 17.56 5.30 13.48
C GLY A 137 17.48 3.79 13.68
N VAL A 138 16.51 3.12 13.05
CA VAL A 138 16.35 1.66 13.05
C VAL A 138 16.98 1.05 11.79
N ALA A 139 16.81 -0.24 11.55
CA ALA A 139 17.47 -0.94 10.46
C ALA A 139 17.10 -0.39 9.06
N TYR A 140 18.06 0.12 8.28
CA TYR A 140 17.85 0.65 6.92
C TYR A 140 18.94 0.20 5.92
N GLY A 141 19.77 -0.78 6.30
CA GLY A 141 20.77 -1.39 5.44
C GLY A 141 20.16 -2.23 4.32
N CYS A 142 20.93 -2.45 3.25
CA CYS A 142 20.43 -3.07 2.02
C CYS A 142 19.84 -4.48 2.22
N THR A 143 20.38 -5.22 3.19
CA THR A 143 19.99 -6.61 3.49
C THR A 143 19.23 -6.73 4.81
N ASP A 144 18.93 -5.62 5.48
CA ASP A 144 18.26 -5.64 6.79
C ASP A 144 16.78 -6.05 6.66
N CYS A 145 16.17 -5.76 5.51
CA CYS A 145 14.75 -6.04 5.26
C CYS A 145 14.54 -7.32 4.45
N HIS A 146 15.43 -7.60 3.50
CA HIS A 146 15.41 -8.77 2.64
C HIS A 146 16.82 -9.13 2.19
N GLU A 147 17.24 -10.37 2.45
CA GLU A 147 18.57 -10.85 2.08
C GLU A 147 18.68 -11.11 0.57
N ARG A 148 19.85 -10.86 -0.02
CA ARG A 148 20.12 -11.29 -1.41
C ARG A 148 20.28 -12.81 -1.44
N THR A 149 19.71 -13.42 -2.46
CA THR A 149 19.97 -14.84 -2.77
C THR A 149 21.26 -14.97 -3.57
N GLU A 150 21.80 -16.17 -3.71
CA GLU A 150 22.93 -16.45 -4.61
C GLU A 150 22.65 -15.99 -6.06
N LYS A 151 21.42 -16.23 -6.55
CA LYS A 151 20.97 -15.73 -7.86
C LYS A 151 20.95 -14.20 -7.91
N GLY A 152 20.51 -13.55 -6.82
CA GLY A 152 20.55 -12.11 -6.66
C GLY A 152 21.98 -11.57 -6.75
N ASP A 153 22.90 -12.16 -6.00
CA ASP A 153 24.30 -11.77 -6.02
C ASP A 153 24.93 -11.96 -7.41
N ALA A 154 24.62 -13.06 -8.09
CA ALA A 154 25.05 -13.28 -9.48
C ALA A 154 24.47 -12.23 -10.45
N PHE A 155 23.18 -11.88 -10.30
CA PHE A 155 22.50 -10.92 -11.17
C PHE A 155 23.06 -9.50 -11.00
N TYR A 156 23.27 -9.06 -9.76
CA TYR A 156 23.77 -7.71 -9.45
C TYR A 156 25.30 -7.61 -9.42
N ARG A 157 26.01 -8.72 -9.62
CA ARG A 157 27.48 -8.80 -9.48
C ARG A 157 27.94 -8.29 -8.12
N SER A 158 27.37 -8.88 -7.06
CA SER A 158 27.69 -8.60 -5.66
C SER A 158 28.17 -9.86 -4.94
N GLY A 159 28.63 -9.71 -3.68
CA GLY A 159 29.15 -10.83 -2.89
C GLY A 159 30.34 -11.49 -3.59
N ASP A 160 30.28 -12.81 -3.73
CA ASP A 160 31.30 -13.61 -4.42
C ASP A 160 31.40 -13.33 -5.94
N TYR A 161 30.39 -12.68 -6.52
CA TYR A 161 30.36 -12.28 -7.94
C TYR A 161 30.78 -10.82 -8.15
N ALA A 162 31.23 -10.12 -7.10
CA ALA A 162 31.68 -8.74 -7.21
C ALA A 162 32.89 -8.60 -8.16
N PRO A 163 32.93 -7.55 -9.01
CA PRO A 163 34.06 -7.33 -9.89
C PRO A 163 35.33 -7.07 -9.07
N GLN A 164 36.39 -7.83 -9.34
CA GLN A 164 37.68 -7.66 -8.67
C GLN A 164 38.25 -6.27 -8.96
N GLY A 165 38.54 -5.51 -7.92
CA GLY A 165 39.13 -4.17 -8.01
C GLY A 165 38.14 -3.00 -7.98
N GLY A 166 36.84 -3.22 -7.72
CA GLY A 166 35.94 -2.14 -7.33
C GLY A 166 36.33 -1.65 -5.93
N SER A 167 36.74 -0.39 -5.80
CA SER A 167 36.98 0.22 -4.51
C SER A 167 35.68 0.22 -3.70
N ASP A 168 35.77 -0.15 -2.42
CA ASP A 168 34.76 0.10 -1.40
C ASP A 168 34.68 1.62 -1.13
N ASP A 169 34.45 2.43 -2.16
CA ASP A 169 34.24 3.86 -2.00
C ASP A 169 32.88 4.04 -1.34
N LYS A 170 32.94 4.06 0.00
CA LYS A 170 31.86 4.47 0.90
C LYS A 170 31.46 5.88 0.50
N HIS A 171 30.36 5.99 -0.23
CA HIS A 171 29.59 7.22 -0.35
C HIS A 171 28.51 7.22 0.72
#